data_AF-A0A822APA2-F1
#
_entry.id   AF-A0A822APA2-F1
#
_cell.length_a   1.000
_cell.length_b   1.000
_cell.length_c   1.000
_cell.angle_alpha   90.00
_cell.angle_beta   90.00
_cell.angle_gamma   90.00
#
_symmetry.space_group_name_H-M   'P 1'
#
loop_
_entity.id
_entity.type
_entity.pdbx_description
1 polymer ?
#
loop_
_entity_poly.entity_id
_entity_poly.type
_entity_poly.pdbx_seq_one_letter_code
_entity_poly.pdbx_strand_id
1 'polypeptide(L)'
;MGSTPVVSRIHFELLLLNGSEFHLKCLSKNGIFINNKYGKMSSTTILPKQCTLRFPSTDLCISFSSLINNNHNSASRTSMENTPR
;
A
#
# COMPACT_ATOMS: atom_id res chain seq x y z
N MET A 1 25.80 -13.59 -19.94
CA MET A 1 25.55 -12.19 -20.34
C MET A 1 24.62 -11.57 -19.31
N GLY A 2 25.19 -10.86 -18.34
CA GLY A 2 24.46 -10.29 -17.20
C GLY A 2 23.66 -9.08 -17.64
N SER A 3 22.33 -9.23 -17.69
CA SER A 3 21.43 -8.09 -17.80
C SER A 3 21.58 -7.26 -16.53
N THR A 4 22.02 -6.01 -16.66
CA THR A 4 21.93 -5.07 -15.54
C THR A 4 20.48 -5.02 -15.08
N PRO A 5 20.23 -4.99 -13.77
CA PRO A 5 18.87 -5.04 -13.27
C PRO A 5 18.17 -3.71 -13.59
N VAL A 6 17.20 -3.75 -14.51
CA VAL A 6 16.49 -2.55 -14.96
C VAL A 6 15.15 -2.44 -14.25
N VAL A 7 14.94 -1.32 -13.56
CA VAL A 7 13.63 -0.88 -13.05
C VAL A 7 12.97 0.00 -14.11
N SER A 8 11.67 -0.16 -14.34
CA SER A 8 10.96 0.67 -15.31
C SER A 8 10.94 2.13 -14.88
N ARG A 9 11.01 3.08 -15.84
CA ARG A 9 10.96 4.54 -15.54
C ARG A 9 9.71 4.93 -14.75
N ILE A 10 8.60 4.27 -15.05
CA ILE A 10 7.35 4.33 -14.28
C ILE A 10 6.94 2.88 -14.02
N HIS A 11 7.19 2.38 -12.82
CA HIS A 11 6.99 0.96 -12.49
C HIS A 11 5.59 0.67 -11.96
N PHE A 12 5.08 1.57 -11.11
CA PHE A 12 3.73 1.50 -10.55
C PHE A 12 3.24 2.91 -10.15
N GLU A 13 1.94 3.02 -9.97
CA GLU A 13 1.26 4.17 -9.37
C GLU A 13 0.58 3.75 -8.07
N LEU A 14 0.57 4.62 -7.07
CA LEU A 14 -0.24 4.50 -5.86
C LEU A 14 -1.42 5.45 -5.95
N LEU A 15 -2.62 4.91 -5.81
CA LEU A 15 -3.87 5.69 -5.83
C LEU A 15 -4.57 5.52 -4.48
N LEU A 16 -4.93 6.64 -3.84
CA LEU A 16 -5.82 6.61 -2.67
C LEU A 16 -7.26 6.74 -3.17
N LEU A 17 -8.04 5.68 -2.99
CA LEU A 17 -9.46 5.65 -3.33
C LEU A 17 -10.30 5.73 -2.05
N ASN A 18 -11.48 6.32 -2.16
CA ASN A 18 -12.49 6.39 -1.09
C ASN A 18 -11.96 6.95 0.26
N GLY A 19 -10.86 7.71 0.23
CA GLY A 19 -10.24 8.32 1.41
C GLY A 19 -9.57 7.35 2.38
N SER A 20 -9.50 6.05 2.09
CA SER A 20 -8.94 5.05 3.02
C SER A 20 -8.23 3.86 2.38
N GLU A 21 -8.44 3.62 1.09
CA GLU A 21 -7.94 2.42 0.41
C GLU A 21 -6.82 2.78 -0.56
N PHE A 22 -5.61 2.29 -0.31
CA PHE A 22 -4.51 2.41 -1.25
C PHE A 22 -4.57 1.30 -2.29
N HIS A 23 -4.57 1.68 -3.56
CA HIS A 23 -4.48 0.79 -4.70
C HIS A 23 -3.13 0.97 -5.38
N LEU A 24 -2.49 -0.14 -5.72
CA LEU A 24 -1.31 -0.16 -6.57
C LEU A 24 -1.73 -0.57 -7.97
N LYS A 25 -1.43 0.29 -8.96
CA LYS A 25 -1.56 -0.03 -10.37
C LYS A 25 -0.18 -0.35 -10.94
N CYS A 26 0.03 -1.59 -11.37
CA CYS A 26 1.31 -2.01 -11.92
C CYS A 26 1.42 -1.60 -13.39
N LEU A 27 2.40 -0.76 -13.73
CA LEU A 27 2.64 -0.27 -15.10
C LEU A 27 3.82 -0.98 -15.78
N SER A 28 4.69 -1.60 -15.01
CA SER A 28 5.82 -2.34 -15.55
C SER A 28 5.41 -3.65 -16.20
N LYS A 29 6.00 -3.94 -17.37
CA LYS A 29 5.93 -5.26 -18.03
C LYS A 29 6.50 -6.39 -17.18
N ASN A 30 7.46 -6.08 -16.31
CA ASN A 30 8.10 -7.07 -15.45
C ASN A 30 7.23 -7.42 -14.24
N GLY A 31 6.17 -6.67 -13.98
CA GLY A 31 5.34 -6.85 -12.79
C GLY A 31 5.99 -6.32 -11.52
N ILE A 32 5.39 -6.57 -10.36
CA ILE A 32 5.88 -6.18 -9.05
C ILE A 32 5.54 -7.23 -8.01
N PHE A 33 6.39 -7.46 -7.01
CA PHE A 33 6.04 -8.29 -5.87
C PHE A 33 5.46 -7.45 -4.73
N ILE A 34 4.34 -7.88 -4.15
CA ILE A 34 3.69 -7.28 -2.99
C ILE A 34 3.63 -8.35 -1.90
N ASN A 35 4.38 -8.20 -0.80
CA ASN A 35 4.53 -9.25 0.22
C ASN A 35 4.80 -10.63 -0.41
N ASN A 36 5.75 -10.66 -1.35
CA ASN A 36 6.16 -11.86 -2.08
C ASN A 36 5.12 -12.43 -3.07
N LYS A 37 3.94 -11.82 -3.22
CA LYS A 37 2.96 -12.17 -4.25
C LYS A 37 3.21 -11.37 -5.53
N TYR A 38 3.23 -12.05 -6.67
CA TYR A 38 3.49 -11.42 -7.96
C TYR A 38 2.23 -10.73 -8.52
N GLY A 39 2.35 -9.43 -8.84
CA GLY A 39 1.37 -8.61 -9.53
C GLY A 39 1.79 -8.36 -10.98
N LYS A 40 0.87 -8.63 -11.92
CA LYS A 40 1.11 -8.47 -13.36
C LYS A 40 0.88 -7.02 -13.82
N MET A 41 1.45 -6.67 -14.97
CA MET A 41 1.14 -5.41 -15.66
C MET A 41 -0.37 -5.20 -15.80
N SER A 42 -0.81 -3.94 -15.69
CA SER A 42 -2.20 -3.47 -15.70
C SER A 42 -3.13 -4.09 -14.65
N SER A 43 -2.60 -4.86 -13.70
CA SER A 43 -3.36 -5.23 -12.50
C SER A 43 -3.42 -4.07 -11.52
N THR A 44 -4.59 -3.87 -10.95
CA THR A 44 -4.81 -3.00 -9.79
C THR A 44 -4.99 -3.90 -8.57
N THR A 45 -4.17 -3.71 -7.55
CA THR A 45 -4.20 -4.49 -6.31
C THR A 45 -4.44 -3.57 -5.12
N ILE A 46 -5.38 -3.92 -4.25
CA ILE A 46 -5.57 -3.24 -2.97
C ILE A 46 -4.37 -3.55 -2.08
N LEU A 47 -3.71 -2.52 -1.58
CA LEU A 47 -2.56 -2.69 -0.69
C LEU A 47 -3.02 -2.89 0.76
N PRO A 48 -2.41 -3.84 1.47
CA PRO A 48 -2.53 -3.91 2.93
C PRO A 48 -2.03 -2.62 3.58
N LYS A 49 -2.45 -2.34 4.83
CA LYS A 49 -1.95 -1.19 5.60
C LYS A 49 -0.42 -1.18 5.74
N GLN A 50 0.21 -2.35 5.72
CA GLN A 50 1.66 -2.49 5.70
C GLN A 50 2.05 -3.59 4.71
N CYS A 51 2.97 -3.28 3.80
CA CYS A 51 3.49 -4.28 2.86
C CYS A 51 4.89 -3.90 2.36
N THR A 52 5.56 -4.88 1.77
CA THR A 52 6.81 -4.67 1.04
C THR A 52 6.58 -4.81 -0.45
N LEU A 53 7.01 -3.81 -1.21
CA LEU A 53 6.98 -3.79 -2.67
C LEU A 53 8.39 -4.08 -3.18
N ARG A 54 8.58 -5.12 -4.01
CA ARG A 54 9.88 -5.47 -4.56
C ARG A 54 9.85 -5.52 -6.09
N PHE A 55 10.84 -4.90 -6.72
CA PHE A 55 11.00 -4.99 -8.16
C PHE A 55 11.49 -6.40 -8.55
N PRO A 56 10.93 -7.05 -9.57
CA PRO A 56 11.35 -8.42 -9.93
C PRO A 56 12.80 -8.52 -10.40
N SER A 57 13.32 -7.44 -10.97
CA SER A 57 14.67 -7.36 -11.53
C SER A 57 15.75 -7.03 -10.49
N THR A 58 15.40 -6.63 -9.26
CA THR A 58 16.36 -6.25 -8.21
C THR A 58 15.99 -6.83 -6.85
N ASP A 59 16.91 -6.76 -5.89
CA ASP A 59 16.63 -7.01 -4.48
C ASP A 59 16.11 -5.76 -3.74
N LEU A 60 15.98 -4.63 -4.45
CA LEU A 60 15.48 -3.39 -3.86
C LEU A 60 14.02 -3.56 -3.44
N CYS A 61 13.77 -3.28 -2.17
CA CYS A 61 12.47 -3.36 -1.53
C CYS A 61 12.04 -1.99 -1.01
N ILE A 62 10.79 -1.64 -1.21
CA ILE A 62 10.14 -0.44 -0.67
C ILE A 62 9.18 -0.90 0.43
N SER A 63 9.36 -0.37 1.64
CA SER A 63 8.40 -0.58 2.73
C SER A 63 7.27 0.45 2.61
N PHE A 64 6.04 -0.03 2.55
CA PHE A 64 4.83 0.77 2.53
C PHE A 64 4.11 0.65 3.87
N SER A 65 3.69 1.79 4.43
CA SER A 65 2.83 1.86 5.62
C SER A 65 1.80 2.97 5.45
N SER A 66 0.52 2.62 5.51
CA SER A 66 -0.60 3.56 5.51
C SER A 66 -0.74 4.19 6.90
N LEU A 67 -0.71 5.52 6.94
CA LEU A 67 -0.96 6.32 8.15
C LEU A 67 -2.41 6.83 8.23
N ILE A 68 -3.28 6.41 7.31
CA ILE A 68 -4.69 6.78 7.35
C ILE A 68 -5.35 5.97 8.48
N ASN A 69 -5.66 6.66 9.57
CA ASN A 69 -6.42 6.08 10.66
C ASN A 69 -7.90 6.01 10.27
N ASN A 70 -8.57 4.89 10.58
CA ASN A 70 -10.03 4.81 10.60
C ASN A 70 -10.61 5.59 11.81
N ASN A 71 -9.96 6.64 12.29
CA ASN A 71 -10.39 7.45 13.44
C ASN A 71 -11.47 8.46 13.05
N HIS A 72 -12.49 7.99 12.32
CA HIS A 72 -13.72 8.76 12.15
C HIS A 72 -14.85 8.25 13.08
N ASN A 73 -14.54 7.51 14.14
CA ASN A 73 -15.55 7.16 15.15
C ASN A 73 -15.00 6.73 16.53
N SER A 74 -14.30 7.61 17.24
CA SER A 74 -14.06 7.39 18.68
C SER A 74 -13.97 8.68 19.52
N ALA A 75 -14.55 9.78 19.05
CA ALA A 75 -14.63 11.04 19.79
C ALA A 75 -16.07 11.45 20.15
N SER A 76 -16.97 10.47 20.33
CA SER A 76 -18.36 10.73 20.69
C SER A 76 -18.98 9.61 21.53
N ARG A 77 -18.44 9.41 22.74
CA ARG A 77 -19.23 9.03 23.92
C ARG A 77 -18.71 9.76 25.15
N THR A 78 -19.00 11.06 25.19
CA THR A 78 -19.16 11.78 26.44
C THR A 78 -20.45 11.29 27.08
N SER A 79 -20.35 10.56 28.18
CA SER A 79 -21.43 10.50 29.16
C SER A 79 -20.81 10.89 30.49
N MET A 80 -20.98 12.17 30.82
CA MET A 80 -20.96 12.64 32.20
C MET A 80 -22.11 11.91 32.91
N GLU A 81 -21.79 11.06 33.88
CA GLU A 81 -22.69 10.68 34.96
C GLU A 81 -21.81 10.13 36.08
N ASN A 82 -21.55 10.96 37.09
CA ASN A 82 -21.35 10.50 38.45
C ASN A 82 -21.62 11.69 39.38
N THR A 83 -22.89 11.84 39.75
CA THR A 83 -23.36 12.70 40.85
C THR A 83 -23.54 11.83 42.12
N PRO A 84 -23.69 12.38 43.34
CA PRO A 84 -22.92 12.00 44.52
C PRO A 84 -23.72 11.13 45.50
N ARG A 85 -23.05 10.49 46.47
CA ARG A 85 -23.55 10.24 47.83
C ARG A 85 -22.38 10.03 48.79
#